data_AF-A0A1Y2NYS7-F1
#
_entry.id   AF-A0A1Y2NYS7-F1
#
_cell.length_a   1.000
_cell.length_b   1.000
_cell.length_c   1.000
_cell.angle_alpha   90.00
_cell.angle_beta   90.00
_cell.angle_gamma   90.00
#
_symmetry.space_group_name_H-M   'P 1'
#
loop_
_entity.id
_entity.type
_entity.pdbx_description
1 polymer ?
#
loop_
_entity_poly.entity_id
_entity_poly.type
_entity_poly.pdbx_seq_one_letter_code
_entity_poly.pdbx_strand_id
1 'polypeptide(L)'
;MIRLIGALKPAQRSKGEALHRPFLVLWAIGEAVRGMPRQQRWSVVRDAVGPLLVTHGGVTSSSREAALFPFWALRNDGLWEVEEAESLTMTSKGRRPLLSSLDEANPLAGLPKGVYDLLVADPELAAWAVGSLLLRYFRPVPAGLLQDVGLADLMAGRETTALRPLVGETFVDRRAIADSYGGNRVRGITPLADGILTVYSDEKGPYADGRIPEVNWIAYTGDGLSGHQELTGGNKAMAEYQRERGRCGTGTGRTEDSGPSRHGQ
;
A
#
# COMPACT_ATOMS: atom_id res chain seq x y z
N MET A 1 -10.29 -2.18 10.09
CA MET A 1 -9.56 -2.35 8.82
C MET A 1 -8.35 -1.42 8.70
N ILE A 2 -8.52 -0.14 8.33
CA ILE A 2 -7.44 0.79 7.90
C ILE A 2 -6.09 0.70 8.65
N ARG A 3 -6.07 0.71 10.00
CA ARG A 3 -4.83 0.60 10.80
C ARG A 3 -3.97 -0.63 10.47
N LEU A 4 -4.58 -1.73 10.04
CA LEU A 4 -3.88 -2.95 9.61
C LEU A 4 -3.22 -2.75 8.24
N ILE A 5 -3.91 -2.07 7.30
CA ILE A 5 -3.32 -1.66 6.03
C ILE A 5 -2.15 -0.71 6.27
N GLY A 6 -2.28 0.28 7.16
CA GLY A 6 -1.17 1.16 7.55
C GLY A 6 0.02 0.41 8.16
N ALA A 7 -0.24 -0.65 8.91
CA ALA A 7 0.78 -1.51 9.50
C ALA A 7 1.50 -2.42 8.48
N LEU A 8 0.93 -2.68 7.30
CA LEU A 8 1.58 -3.46 6.25
C LEU A 8 2.95 -2.86 5.89
N LYS A 9 3.97 -3.71 5.99
CA LYS A 9 5.36 -3.40 5.61
C LYS A 9 5.88 -4.53 4.71
N PRO A 10 5.75 -4.42 3.39
CA PRO A 10 6.35 -5.36 2.44
C PRO A 10 7.85 -5.52 2.64
N ALA A 11 8.40 -6.61 2.13
CA ALA A 11 9.86 -6.77 2.06
C ALA A 11 10.41 -5.97 0.89
N GLN A 12 11.39 -5.11 1.13
CA GLN A 12 12.09 -4.36 0.10
C GLN A 12 12.93 -5.30 -0.79
N ARG A 13 12.91 -5.08 -2.11
CA ARG A 13 13.71 -5.79 -3.12
C ARG A 13 14.38 -4.79 -4.06
N SER A 14 15.31 -5.26 -4.89
CA SER A 14 16.04 -4.44 -5.87
C SER A 14 15.13 -3.68 -6.85
N LYS A 15 13.96 -4.23 -7.19
CA LYS A 15 12.95 -3.61 -8.07
C LYS A 15 11.82 -2.86 -7.32
N GLY A 16 11.92 -2.67 -6.00
CA GLY A 16 10.86 -2.10 -5.17
C GLY A 16 10.25 -3.11 -4.19
N GLU A 17 9.04 -2.83 -3.69
CA GLU A 17 8.42 -3.63 -2.64
C GLU A 17 7.83 -4.97 -3.09
N ALA A 18 7.79 -5.94 -2.16
CA ALA A 18 7.19 -7.26 -2.37
C ALA A 18 5.64 -7.21 -2.34
N LEU A 19 5.05 -6.89 -3.50
CA LEU A 19 3.61 -6.66 -3.69
C LEU A 19 2.68 -7.83 -3.30
N HIS A 20 3.20 -9.05 -3.13
CA HIS A 20 2.43 -10.27 -2.88
C HIS A 20 1.39 -10.14 -1.76
N ARG A 21 1.78 -9.50 -0.63
CA ARG A 21 0.90 -9.31 0.53
C ARG A 21 -0.17 -8.24 0.27
N PRO A 22 0.17 -7.00 -0.13
CA PRO A 22 -0.81 -6.03 -0.62
C PRO A 22 -1.79 -6.58 -1.66
N PHE A 23 -1.32 -7.43 -2.57
CA PHE A 23 -2.16 -8.01 -3.63
C PHE A 23 -3.24 -8.94 -3.09
N LEU A 24 -2.90 -9.87 -2.19
CA LEU A 24 -3.89 -10.78 -1.58
C LEU A 24 -4.92 -10.01 -0.74
N VAL A 25 -4.51 -8.93 -0.06
CA VAL A 25 -5.46 -8.04 0.65
C VAL A 25 -6.38 -7.33 -0.34
N LEU A 26 -5.85 -6.83 -1.46
CA LEU A 26 -6.63 -6.14 -2.51
C LEU A 26 -7.69 -7.08 -3.11
N TRP A 27 -7.30 -8.30 -3.48
CA TRP A 27 -8.23 -9.34 -3.95
C TRP A 27 -9.30 -9.68 -2.91
N ALA A 28 -8.91 -9.86 -1.64
CA ALA A 28 -9.84 -10.21 -0.57
C ALA A 28 -10.86 -9.10 -0.26
N ILE A 29 -10.51 -7.83 -0.45
CA ILE A 29 -11.49 -6.73 -0.39
C ILE A 29 -12.47 -6.83 -1.56
N GLY A 30 -11.99 -7.11 -2.78
CA GLY A 30 -12.84 -7.30 -3.96
C GLY A 30 -13.80 -8.48 -3.86
N GLU A 31 -13.38 -9.59 -3.24
CA GLU A 31 -14.26 -10.71 -2.90
C GLU A 31 -15.36 -10.28 -1.90
N ALA A 32 -14.98 -9.60 -0.80
CA ALA A 32 -15.92 -9.15 0.21
C ALA A 32 -16.94 -8.14 -0.34
N VAL A 33 -16.51 -7.17 -1.14
CA VAL A 33 -17.38 -6.16 -1.77
C VAL A 33 -18.36 -6.78 -2.78
N ARG A 34 -18.00 -7.91 -3.41
CA ARG A 34 -18.90 -8.71 -4.24
C ARG A 34 -19.77 -9.71 -3.46
N GLY A 35 -19.72 -9.69 -2.13
CA GLY A 35 -20.48 -10.58 -1.25
C GLY A 35 -20.03 -12.05 -1.27
N MET A 36 -18.82 -12.33 -1.77
CA MET A 36 -18.28 -13.69 -1.86
C MET A 36 -17.93 -14.23 -0.47
N PRO A 37 -17.98 -15.55 -0.23
CA PRO A 37 -17.76 -16.13 1.10
C PRO A 37 -16.46 -15.66 1.75
N ARG A 38 -16.58 -15.14 2.99
CA ARG A 38 -15.48 -14.59 3.81
C ARG A 38 -14.23 -15.45 3.79
N GLN A 39 -14.42 -16.75 3.92
CA GLN A 39 -13.37 -17.76 3.86
C GLN A 39 -13.60 -18.65 2.66
N GLN A 40 -12.52 -18.96 1.95
CA GLN A 40 -12.53 -19.83 0.80
C GLN A 40 -11.45 -20.92 0.98
N ARG A 41 -11.64 -22.04 0.31
CA ARG A 41 -10.66 -23.15 0.32
C ARG A 41 -9.36 -22.69 -0.31
N TRP A 42 -8.21 -23.09 0.25
CA TRP A 42 -6.87 -22.79 -0.29
C TRP A 42 -6.79 -22.97 -1.81
N SER A 43 -7.35 -24.05 -2.36
CA SER A 43 -7.38 -24.29 -3.81
C SER A 43 -8.02 -23.16 -4.61
N VAL A 44 -9.12 -22.57 -4.12
CA VAL A 44 -9.82 -21.46 -4.79
C VAL A 44 -8.99 -20.18 -4.71
N VAL A 45 -8.47 -19.85 -3.53
CA VAL A 45 -7.60 -18.67 -3.34
C VAL A 45 -6.33 -18.78 -4.18
N ARG A 46 -5.71 -19.97 -4.22
CA ARG A 46 -4.51 -20.28 -5.01
C ARG A 46 -4.74 -20.10 -6.50
N ASP A 47 -5.85 -20.62 -7.02
CA ASP A 47 -6.11 -20.65 -8.46
C ASP A 47 -6.65 -19.30 -8.97
N ALA A 48 -7.30 -18.50 -8.11
CA ALA A 48 -7.67 -17.11 -8.41
C ALA A 48 -6.48 -16.13 -8.29
N VAL A 49 -5.74 -16.15 -7.17
CA VAL A 49 -4.70 -15.15 -6.86
C VAL A 49 -3.35 -15.50 -7.50
N GLY A 50 -3.05 -16.78 -7.68
CA GLY A 50 -1.79 -17.26 -8.25
C GLY A 50 -1.46 -16.70 -9.64
N PRO A 51 -2.39 -16.75 -10.63
CA PRO A 51 -2.19 -16.15 -11.94
C PRO A 51 -2.03 -14.63 -11.87
N LEU A 52 -2.86 -13.95 -11.07
CA LEU A 52 -2.83 -12.49 -10.95
C LEU A 52 -1.54 -11.97 -10.31
N LEU A 53 -0.93 -12.72 -9.40
CA LEU A 53 0.40 -12.42 -8.85
C LEU A 53 1.53 -12.52 -9.89
N VAL A 54 1.39 -13.35 -10.92
CA VAL A 54 2.32 -13.41 -12.05
C VAL A 54 2.10 -12.22 -12.98
N THR A 55 0.84 -11.93 -13.35
CA THR A 55 0.47 -10.82 -14.24
C THR A 55 0.79 -9.43 -13.65
N HIS A 56 0.35 -9.16 -12.43
CA HIS A 56 0.39 -7.83 -11.80
C HIS A 56 1.40 -7.73 -10.65
N GLY A 57 1.65 -8.84 -9.93
CA GLY A 57 2.54 -8.87 -8.77
C GLY A 57 4.03 -8.97 -9.10
N GLY A 58 4.40 -9.14 -10.37
CA GLY A 58 5.79 -9.28 -10.81
C GLY A 58 6.48 -10.56 -10.30
N VAL A 59 5.69 -11.61 -9.99
CA VAL A 59 6.20 -12.87 -9.45
C VAL A 59 6.68 -13.80 -10.57
N THR A 60 7.90 -14.31 -10.44
CA THR A 60 8.55 -15.18 -11.45
C THR A 60 8.58 -16.66 -11.07
N SER A 61 7.91 -17.07 -9.98
CA SER A 61 7.66 -18.49 -9.67
C SER A 61 6.44 -19.00 -10.43
N SER A 62 6.11 -20.28 -10.29
CA SER A 62 4.80 -20.77 -10.76
C SER A 62 3.66 -20.02 -10.06
N SER A 63 2.50 -19.90 -10.74
CA SER A 63 1.28 -19.31 -10.17
C SER A 63 0.83 -20.04 -8.90
N ARG A 64 0.95 -21.38 -8.89
CA ARG A 64 0.63 -22.25 -7.74
C ARG A 64 1.46 -21.90 -6.50
N GLU A 65 2.74 -21.59 -6.67
CA GLU A 65 3.64 -21.18 -5.58
C GLU A 65 3.47 -19.70 -5.21
N ALA A 66 3.10 -18.84 -6.16
CA ALA A 66 3.01 -17.40 -5.97
C ALA A 66 2.04 -17.05 -4.82
N ALA A 67 0.88 -17.70 -4.77
CA ALA A 67 -0.13 -17.49 -3.74
C ALA A 67 0.29 -17.98 -2.34
N LEU A 68 1.16 -18.99 -2.22
CA LEU A 68 1.49 -19.63 -0.93
C LEU A 68 2.15 -18.66 0.04
N PHE A 69 3.05 -17.79 -0.45
CA PHE A 69 3.76 -16.85 0.43
C PHE A 69 2.81 -15.84 1.10
N PRO A 70 2.00 -15.03 0.37
CA PRO A 70 1.09 -14.09 1.02
C PRO A 70 -0.01 -14.77 1.83
N PHE A 71 -0.53 -15.92 1.37
CA PHE A 71 -1.56 -16.70 2.08
C PHE A 71 -1.11 -17.11 3.49
N TRP A 72 0.16 -17.47 3.67
CA TRP A 72 0.69 -17.71 5.01
C TRP A 72 1.13 -16.43 5.73
N ALA A 73 1.79 -15.52 5.01
CA ALA A 73 2.46 -14.37 5.63
C ALA A 73 1.47 -13.36 6.25
N LEU A 74 0.30 -13.12 5.64
CA LEU A 74 -0.69 -12.15 6.14
C LEU A 74 -1.29 -12.50 7.51
N ARG A 75 -1.16 -13.75 7.99
CA ARG A 75 -1.51 -14.11 9.38
C ARG A 75 -0.78 -13.23 10.39
N ASN A 76 0.50 -12.90 10.11
CA ASN A 76 1.35 -12.08 10.96
C ASN A 76 1.02 -10.58 10.87
N ASP A 77 0.31 -10.15 9.83
CA ASP A 77 -0.16 -8.77 9.63
C ASP A 77 -1.56 -8.55 10.24
N GLY A 78 -2.18 -9.58 10.85
CA GLY A 78 -3.54 -9.52 11.41
C GLY A 78 -4.63 -9.36 10.36
N LEU A 79 -4.34 -9.67 9.09
CA LEU A 79 -5.23 -9.46 7.94
C LEU A 79 -5.74 -10.76 7.31
N TRP A 80 -5.33 -11.93 7.81
CA TRP A 80 -5.70 -13.22 7.25
C TRP A 80 -5.81 -14.30 8.32
N GLU A 81 -6.90 -15.05 8.29
CA GLU A 81 -7.15 -16.24 9.10
C GLU A 81 -6.99 -17.48 8.20
N VAL A 82 -6.44 -18.56 8.75
CA VAL A 82 -6.34 -19.88 8.11
C VAL A 82 -6.79 -20.88 9.16
N GLU A 83 -7.83 -21.66 8.86
CA GLU A 83 -8.31 -22.73 9.74
C GLU A 83 -7.36 -23.93 9.73
N GLU A 84 -7.31 -24.65 10.85
CA GLU A 84 -6.43 -25.82 11.05
C GLU A 84 -4.95 -25.55 10.75
N ALA A 85 -4.50 -24.30 10.87
CA ALA A 85 -3.14 -23.90 10.49
C ALA A 85 -2.04 -24.62 11.30
N GLU A 86 -2.38 -25.19 12.44
CA GLU A 86 -1.54 -25.95 13.35
C GLU A 86 -1.38 -27.43 12.93
N SER A 87 -2.22 -27.96 12.03
CA SER A 87 -2.09 -29.30 11.46
C SER A 87 -1.14 -29.37 10.25
N LEU A 88 -0.84 -28.21 9.64
CA LEU A 88 -0.05 -28.12 8.41
C LEU A 88 1.43 -28.46 8.64
N THR A 89 2.00 -29.30 7.77
CA THR A 89 3.41 -29.68 7.85
C THR A 89 4.31 -28.50 7.43
N MET A 90 5.10 -28.02 8.38
CA MET A 90 5.90 -26.79 8.23
C MET A 90 7.29 -27.03 7.61
N THR A 91 7.77 -26.04 6.85
CA THR A 91 9.09 -26.03 6.20
C THR A 91 9.84 -24.71 6.47
N SER A 92 11.03 -24.57 5.89
CA SER A 92 11.83 -23.34 5.90
C SER A 92 12.19 -22.84 7.32
N LYS A 93 12.36 -23.75 8.29
CA LYS A 93 12.46 -23.50 9.74
C LYS A 93 11.20 -22.88 10.36
N GLY A 94 10.03 -23.51 10.14
CA GLY A 94 8.74 -23.07 10.71
C GLY A 94 8.13 -21.81 10.08
N ARG A 95 8.72 -21.26 9.01
CA ARG A 95 8.32 -19.96 8.45
C ARG A 95 7.17 -20.03 7.45
N ARG A 96 6.87 -21.20 6.88
CA ARG A 96 5.72 -21.46 5.99
C ARG A 96 5.40 -22.95 5.91
N PRO A 97 4.16 -23.36 5.59
CA PRO A 97 3.80 -24.75 5.31
C PRO A 97 4.43 -25.25 4.00
N LEU A 98 4.48 -26.57 3.83
CA LEU A 98 4.71 -27.21 2.54
C LEU A 98 3.51 -26.96 1.60
N LEU A 99 3.79 -26.78 0.31
CA LEU A 99 2.74 -26.63 -0.72
C LEU A 99 1.86 -27.87 -0.79
N SER A 100 2.45 -29.08 -0.72
CA SER A 100 1.71 -30.34 -0.68
C SER A 100 0.76 -30.43 0.52
N SER A 101 1.20 -30.01 1.71
CA SER A 101 0.36 -30.05 2.92
C SER A 101 -0.80 -29.06 2.87
N LEU A 102 -0.62 -27.88 2.27
CA LEU A 102 -1.72 -26.96 1.96
C LEU A 102 -2.66 -27.53 0.90
N ASP A 103 -2.13 -28.13 -0.17
CA ASP A 103 -2.92 -28.72 -1.25
C ASP A 103 -3.74 -29.95 -0.79
N GLU A 104 -3.23 -30.71 0.19
CA GLU A 104 -3.86 -31.90 0.80
C GLU A 104 -4.93 -31.52 1.83
N ALA A 105 -4.60 -30.70 2.83
CA ALA A 105 -5.57 -30.26 3.85
C ALA A 105 -6.62 -29.29 3.29
N ASN A 106 -6.27 -28.56 2.23
CA ASN A 106 -7.08 -27.55 1.56
C ASN A 106 -7.86 -26.65 2.55
N PRO A 107 -7.20 -25.97 3.51
CA PRO A 107 -7.87 -25.28 4.61
C PRO A 107 -8.76 -24.13 4.12
N LEU A 108 -9.78 -23.78 4.92
CA LEU A 108 -10.53 -22.54 4.74
C LEU A 108 -9.69 -21.36 5.25
N ALA A 109 -9.66 -20.27 4.49
CA ALA A 109 -8.90 -19.09 4.84
C ALA A 109 -9.51 -17.82 4.26
N GLY A 110 -9.30 -16.68 4.92
CA GLY A 110 -10.00 -15.44 4.57
C GLY A 110 -9.68 -14.25 5.46
N LEU A 111 -10.41 -13.15 5.26
CA LEU A 111 -10.32 -11.97 6.13
C LEU A 111 -10.89 -12.29 7.52
N PRO A 112 -10.31 -11.73 8.61
CA PRO A 112 -10.91 -11.79 9.94
C PRO A 112 -12.35 -11.31 9.96
N LYS A 113 -13.23 -11.94 10.75
CA LYS A 113 -14.69 -11.66 10.69
C LYS A 113 -15.02 -10.18 10.83
N GLY A 114 -14.50 -9.51 11.86
CA GLY A 114 -14.72 -8.07 12.05
C GLY A 114 -14.06 -7.17 10.99
N VAL A 115 -13.17 -7.67 10.14
CA VAL A 115 -12.64 -6.93 8.97
C VAL A 115 -13.56 -7.12 7.78
N TYR A 116 -14.01 -8.35 7.51
CA TYR A 116 -14.97 -8.66 6.45
C TYR A 116 -16.31 -7.94 6.65
N ASP A 117 -16.89 -8.06 7.85
CA ASP A 117 -18.19 -7.46 8.18
C ASP A 117 -18.20 -5.94 7.95
N LEU A 118 -17.09 -5.25 8.28
CA LEU A 118 -16.91 -3.82 8.04
C LEU A 118 -16.81 -3.45 6.55
N LEU A 119 -16.14 -4.27 5.73
CA LEU A 119 -16.01 -4.02 4.29
C LEU A 119 -17.30 -4.26 3.52
N VAL A 120 -18.14 -5.20 3.99
CA VAL A 120 -19.48 -5.45 3.44
C VAL A 120 -20.47 -4.35 3.85
N ALA A 121 -20.37 -3.85 5.08
CA ALA A 121 -21.27 -2.83 5.60
C ALA A 121 -20.97 -1.39 5.13
N ASP A 122 -19.71 -1.08 4.81
CA ASP A 122 -19.26 0.29 4.48
C ASP A 122 -18.43 0.31 3.18
N PRO A 123 -19.06 0.63 2.02
CA PRO A 123 -18.37 0.80 0.75
C PRO A 123 -17.37 1.97 0.70
N GLU A 124 -17.53 3.00 1.54
CA GLU A 124 -16.58 4.13 1.59
C GLU A 124 -15.31 3.75 2.37
N LEU A 125 -15.45 2.96 3.43
CA LEU A 125 -14.33 2.31 4.12
C LEU A 125 -13.60 1.31 3.22
N ALA A 126 -14.34 0.56 2.39
CA ALA A 126 -13.76 -0.33 1.39
C ALA A 126 -13.01 0.47 0.30
N ALA A 127 -13.60 1.55 -0.22
CA ALA A 127 -12.95 2.43 -1.18
C ALA A 127 -11.68 3.09 -0.61
N TRP A 128 -11.71 3.58 0.64
CA TRP A 128 -10.52 4.11 1.33
C TRP A 128 -9.44 3.04 1.49
N ALA A 129 -9.80 1.83 1.93
CA ALA A 129 -8.86 0.71 2.04
C ALA A 129 -8.18 0.40 0.70
N VAL A 130 -8.94 0.39 -0.40
CA VAL A 130 -8.41 0.17 -1.76
C VAL A 130 -7.55 1.34 -2.22
N GLY A 131 -8.02 2.58 -2.12
CA GLY A 131 -7.25 3.76 -2.55
C GLY A 131 -5.91 3.90 -1.82
N SER A 132 -5.86 3.59 -0.52
CA SER A 132 -4.61 3.58 0.24
C SER A 132 -3.66 2.45 -0.15
N LEU A 133 -4.18 1.25 -0.47
CA LEU A 133 -3.36 0.17 -1.05
C LEU A 133 -2.80 0.55 -2.43
N LEU A 134 -3.63 1.14 -3.30
CA LEU A 134 -3.23 1.58 -4.64
C LEU A 134 -2.15 2.68 -4.56
N LEU A 135 -2.36 3.71 -3.74
CA LEU A 135 -1.40 4.80 -3.56
C LEU A 135 -0.06 4.34 -2.99
N ARG A 136 -0.04 3.39 -2.05
CA ARG A 136 1.20 2.93 -1.41
C ARG A 136 1.95 1.87 -2.21
N TYR A 137 1.25 0.98 -2.92
CA TYR A 137 1.87 -0.23 -3.50
C TYR A 137 1.68 -0.41 -5.00
N PHE A 138 0.68 0.23 -5.62
CA PHE A 138 0.33 0.05 -7.02
C PHE A 138 0.30 1.40 -7.76
N ARG A 139 1.42 2.12 -7.76
CA ARG A 139 1.61 3.34 -8.56
C ARG A 139 2.75 3.19 -9.58
N PRO A 140 2.50 3.42 -10.89
CA PRO A 140 1.18 3.60 -11.52
C PRO A 140 0.29 2.35 -11.33
N VAL A 141 -1.04 2.54 -11.35
CA VAL A 141 -1.99 1.42 -11.24
C VAL A 141 -1.91 0.61 -12.53
N PRO A 142 -1.62 -0.71 -12.49
CA PRO A 142 -1.60 -1.55 -13.68
C PRO A 142 -2.97 -1.57 -14.37
N ALA A 143 -2.98 -1.50 -15.70
CA ALA A 143 -4.20 -1.63 -16.48
C ALA A 143 -4.84 -3.01 -16.26
N GLY A 144 -6.17 -3.05 -16.14
CA GLY A 144 -6.92 -4.27 -15.83
C GLY A 144 -6.95 -4.68 -14.35
N LEU A 145 -6.04 -4.18 -13.50
CA LEU A 145 -5.93 -4.65 -12.11
C LEU A 145 -7.25 -4.59 -11.35
N LEU A 146 -7.99 -3.48 -11.45
CA LEU A 146 -9.26 -3.29 -10.73
C LEU A 146 -10.38 -4.16 -11.29
N GLN A 147 -10.35 -4.51 -12.58
CA GLN A 147 -11.28 -5.45 -13.17
C GLN A 147 -10.98 -6.87 -12.69
N ASP A 148 -9.71 -7.28 -12.75
CA ASP A 148 -9.25 -8.64 -12.43
C ASP A 148 -9.46 -9.03 -10.96
N VAL A 149 -9.39 -8.07 -10.02
CA VAL A 149 -9.71 -8.30 -8.60
C VAL A 149 -11.18 -8.00 -8.24
N GLY A 150 -11.98 -7.54 -9.21
CA GLY A 150 -13.40 -7.22 -9.02
C GLY A 150 -13.66 -6.02 -8.10
N LEU A 151 -12.88 -4.95 -8.29
CA LEU A 151 -12.99 -3.65 -7.60
C LEU A 151 -13.34 -2.49 -8.53
N ALA A 152 -13.51 -2.72 -9.84
CA ALA A 152 -13.80 -1.68 -10.83
C ALA A 152 -15.05 -0.87 -10.45
N ASP A 153 -16.17 -1.53 -10.16
CA ASP A 153 -17.46 -0.86 -9.84
C ASP A 153 -17.44 -0.13 -8.49
N LEU A 154 -16.59 -0.56 -7.55
CA LEU A 154 -16.36 0.15 -6.29
C LEU A 154 -15.62 1.47 -6.54
N MET A 155 -14.61 1.44 -7.41
CA MET A 155 -13.68 2.56 -7.63
C MET A 155 -14.17 3.55 -8.68
N ALA A 156 -15.11 3.16 -9.55
CA ALA A 156 -15.70 4.02 -10.56
C ALA A 156 -16.38 5.26 -9.93
N GLY A 157 -15.97 6.46 -10.37
CA GLY A 157 -16.45 7.72 -9.82
C GLY A 157 -15.88 8.06 -8.43
N ARG A 158 -14.92 7.25 -7.93
CA ARG A 158 -14.21 7.49 -6.66
C ARG A 158 -12.72 7.81 -6.83
N GLU A 159 -12.29 8.15 -8.03
CA GLU A 159 -10.87 8.33 -8.39
C GLU A 159 -10.18 9.43 -7.54
N THR A 160 -10.95 10.43 -7.10
CA THR A 160 -10.51 11.53 -6.22
C THR A 160 -11.03 11.41 -4.78
N THR A 161 -11.99 10.52 -4.51
CA THR A 161 -12.69 10.38 -3.22
C THR A 161 -12.43 9.05 -2.52
N ALA A 162 -11.66 8.12 -3.10
CA ALA A 162 -11.23 6.87 -2.46
C ALA A 162 -10.06 7.05 -1.46
N LEU A 163 -9.85 8.25 -0.92
CA LEU A 163 -8.86 8.56 0.10
C LEU A 163 -9.49 9.45 1.19
N ARG A 164 -8.86 9.50 2.36
CA ARG A 164 -9.23 10.41 3.46
C ARG A 164 -7.96 11.06 4.07
N PRO A 165 -8.01 12.30 4.58
CA PRO A 165 -9.11 13.26 4.44
C PRO A 165 -9.41 13.63 2.98
N LEU A 166 -10.61 14.13 2.71
CA LEU A 166 -10.95 14.73 1.42
C LEU A 166 -10.23 16.07 1.25
N VAL A 167 -9.97 16.45 0.01
CA VAL A 167 -9.32 17.74 -0.30
C VAL A 167 -10.25 18.89 0.08
N GLY A 168 -9.82 19.73 1.02
CA GLY A 168 -10.62 20.83 1.57
C GLY A 168 -11.42 20.48 2.84
N GLU A 169 -11.31 19.26 3.36
CA GLU A 169 -11.92 18.87 4.63
C GLU A 169 -11.23 19.59 5.81
N THR A 170 -12.01 20.18 6.72
CA THR A 170 -11.50 21.07 7.79
C THR A 170 -11.68 20.47 9.18
N PHE A 171 -10.71 20.76 10.05
CA PHE A 171 -10.65 20.23 11.42
C PHE A 171 -10.28 21.35 12.39
N VAL A 172 -10.89 21.34 13.59
CA VAL A 172 -10.68 22.40 14.59
C VAL A 172 -9.27 22.40 15.19
N ASP A 173 -8.63 21.23 15.27
CA ASP A 173 -7.28 21.10 15.84
C ASP A 173 -6.54 19.84 15.34
N ARG A 174 -5.29 19.72 15.80
CA ARG A 174 -4.35 18.63 15.52
C ARG A 174 -4.72 17.30 16.21
N ARG A 175 -5.78 17.28 17.03
CA ARG A 175 -6.34 16.08 17.68
C ARG A 175 -7.53 15.53 16.90
N ALA A 176 -8.45 16.38 16.41
CA ALA A 176 -9.62 15.96 15.64
C ALA A 176 -9.22 15.15 14.39
N ILE A 177 -8.16 15.58 13.68
CA ILE A 177 -7.58 14.83 12.54
C ILE A 177 -7.14 13.43 12.98
N ALA A 178 -6.47 13.32 14.13
CA ALA A 178 -5.94 12.07 14.65
C ALA A 178 -7.00 11.16 15.28
N ASP A 179 -8.10 11.73 15.77
CA ASP A 179 -9.24 10.98 16.31
C ASP A 179 -10.10 10.42 15.15
N SER A 180 -10.18 11.12 14.01
CA SER A 180 -10.79 10.62 12.76
C SER A 180 -9.93 9.62 11.99
N TYR A 181 -8.65 9.91 11.73
CA TYR A 181 -7.80 9.13 10.81
C TYR A 181 -6.51 8.58 11.43
N GLY A 182 -6.32 8.69 12.75
CA GLY A 182 -5.11 8.21 13.43
C GLY A 182 -3.85 9.00 13.06
N GLY A 183 -2.69 8.35 13.09
CA GLY A 183 -1.40 9.02 13.01
C GLY A 183 -0.98 9.67 14.34
N ASN A 184 -0.09 10.67 14.28
CA ASN A 184 0.50 11.31 15.45
C ASN A 184 -0.03 12.76 15.62
N ARG A 185 -0.34 13.16 16.87
CA ARG A 185 -0.90 14.47 17.22
C ARG A 185 0.11 15.63 17.33
N VAL A 186 1.41 15.37 17.18
CA VAL A 186 2.49 16.34 17.47
C VAL A 186 3.44 16.54 16.28
N ARG A 187 3.91 15.47 15.64
CA ARG A 187 4.96 15.55 14.59
C ARG A 187 4.48 16.23 13.31
N GLY A 188 5.29 17.13 12.75
CA GLY A 188 5.00 17.81 11.48
C GLY A 188 4.93 16.85 10.29
N ILE A 189 5.75 15.79 10.30
CA ILE A 189 5.80 14.77 9.25
C ILE A 189 5.51 13.40 9.88
N THR A 190 4.39 12.78 9.50
CA THR A 190 3.94 11.49 10.05
C THR A 190 2.90 10.85 9.14
N PRO A 191 2.86 9.51 9.01
CA PRO A 191 1.72 8.86 8.36
C PRO A 191 0.44 8.94 9.21
N LEU A 192 -0.71 8.86 8.53
CA LEU A 192 -2.02 8.55 9.12
C LEU A 192 -2.20 7.03 9.34
N ALA A 193 -3.38 6.61 9.81
CA ALA A 193 -3.68 5.19 10.08
C ALA A 193 -3.59 4.27 8.86
N ASP A 194 -3.70 4.79 7.64
CA ASP A 194 -3.58 4.03 6.39
C ASP A 194 -2.13 3.89 5.89
N GLY A 195 -1.17 4.51 6.59
CA GLY A 195 0.25 4.48 6.26
C GLY A 195 0.67 5.45 5.16
N ILE A 196 -0.21 6.33 4.69
CA ILE A 196 0.15 7.40 3.75
C ILE A 196 0.86 8.51 4.54
N LEU A 197 2.04 8.92 4.07
CA LEU A 197 2.82 10.00 4.69
C LEU A 197 2.09 11.33 4.57
N THR A 198 1.84 11.99 5.70
CA THR A 198 1.17 13.29 5.78
C THR A 198 2.12 14.33 6.36
N VAL A 199 2.04 15.54 5.81
CA VAL A 199 2.87 16.69 6.15
C VAL A 199 1.96 17.81 6.64
N TYR A 200 2.30 18.44 7.75
CA TYR A 200 1.49 19.43 8.43
C TYR A 200 2.30 20.72 8.58
N SER A 201 1.81 21.78 7.94
CA SER A 201 2.29 23.16 8.11
C SER A 201 1.34 23.91 9.04
N ASP A 202 1.88 24.79 9.87
CA ASP A 202 1.15 25.72 10.72
C ASP A 202 1.72 27.13 10.50
N GLU A 203 0.89 28.05 9.99
CA GLU A 203 1.24 29.46 9.72
C GLU A 203 1.65 30.21 11.00
N LYS A 204 1.26 29.70 12.18
CA LYS A 204 1.62 30.24 13.50
C LYS A 204 2.66 29.36 14.22
N GLY A 205 3.19 28.35 13.52
CA GLY A 205 4.23 27.46 14.02
C GLY A 205 5.62 28.12 14.07
N PRO A 206 6.64 27.39 14.58
CA PRO A 206 8.02 27.89 14.68
C PRO A 206 8.77 27.91 13.34
N TYR A 207 8.12 27.55 12.23
CA TYR A 207 8.74 27.38 10.92
C TYR A 207 8.07 28.30 9.88
N ALA A 208 8.88 28.96 9.06
CA ALA A 208 8.39 29.82 7.97
C ALA A 208 8.04 28.99 6.71
N ASP A 209 7.17 28.00 6.89
CA ASP A 209 6.61 27.22 5.79
C ASP A 209 5.68 28.09 4.93
N GLY A 210 5.65 27.88 3.61
CA GLY A 210 4.83 28.73 2.74
C GLY A 210 4.90 28.39 1.26
N ARG A 211 4.15 29.13 0.44
CA ARG A 211 4.22 29.00 -1.03
C ARG A 211 5.36 29.84 -1.59
N ILE A 212 6.12 29.27 -2.52
CA ILE A 212 7.11 29.98 -3.33
C ILE A 212 6.34 30.72 -4.46
N PRO A 213 6.31 32.07 -4.48
CA PRO A 213 5.33 32.82 -5.28
C PRO A 213 5.37 32.55 -6.79
N GLU A 214 6.55 32.44 -7.40
CA GLU A 214 6.70 32.34 -8.86
C GLU A 214 6.34 30.96 -9.42
N VAL A 215 6.42 29.91 -8.59
CA VAL A 215 6.29 28.50 -9.02
C VAL A 215 5.13 27.75 -8.38
N ASN A 216 4.43 28.35 -7.41
CA ASN A 216 3.33 27.73 -6.63
C ASN A 216 3.72 26.39 -5.98
N TRP A 217 5.02 26.20 -5.70
CA TRP A 217 5.54 25.10 -4.88
C TRP A 217 5.43 25.45 -3.41
N ILE A 218 5.54 24.45 -2.52
CA ILE A 218 5.57 24.66 -1.07
C ILE A 218 7.01 24.51 -0.58
N ALA A 219 7.53 25.56 0.07
CA ALA A 219 8.68 25.46 0.95
C ALA A 219 8.19 24.90 2.30
N TYR A 220 8.81 23.81 2.75
CA TYR A 220 8.45 23.13 3.99
C TYR A 220 9.70 22.74 4.78
N THR A 221 9.69 23.03 6.07
CA THR A 221 10.81 22.85 6.99
C THR A 221 10.81 21.44 7.57
N GLY A 222 11.98 20.83 7.75
CA GLY A 222 12.06 19.45 8.25
C GLY A 222 11.58 19.27 9.69
N ASP A 223 11.34 18.00 10.05
CA ASP A 223 10.93 17.55 11.38
C ASP A 223 12.11 17.67 12.36
N GLY A 224 12.24 18.83 13.04
CA GLY A 224 13.25 19.06 14.08
C GLY A 224 13.25 20.49 14.64
N LEU A 225 12.83 20.65 15.90
CA LEU A 225 12.52 21.94 16.53
C LEU A 225 13.73 22.84 16.84
N SER A 226 14.95 22.30 16.89
CA SER A 226 16.15 23.03 17.32
C SER A 226 17.44 22.34 16.88
N GLY A 227 18.47 23.12 16.54
CA GLY A 227 19.79 22.61 16.14
C GLY A 227 19.85 22.15 14.69
N HIS A 228 20.88 21.39 14.33
CA HIS A 228 21.00 20.81 12.99
C HIS A 228 20.03 19.64 12.84
N GLN A 229 19.18 19.69 11.81
CA GLN A 229 18.23 18.61 11.52
C GLN A 229 18.93 17.41 10.86
N GLU A 230 18.53 16.20 11.27
CA GLU A 230 19.08 14.94 10.76
C GLU A 230 18.13 14.21 9.82
N LEU A 231 18.67 13.28 9.01
CA LEU A 231 17.88 12.31 8.22
C LEU A 231 17.36 11.15 9.08
N THR A 232 16.69 11.49 10.18
CA THR A 232 15.93 10.59 11.05
C THR A 232 14.44 10.91 10.95
N GLY A 233 13.57 10.09 11.57
CA GLY A 233 12.17 10.45 11.76
C GLY A 233 11.40 10.83 10.49
N GLY A 234 10.75 11.99 10.52
CA GLY A 234 10.01 12.54 9.38
C GLY A 234 10.89 12.86 8.17
N ASN A 235 12.08 13.42 8.38
CA ASN A 235 13.02 13.77 7.32
C ASN A 235 13.48 12.52 6.55
N LYS A 236 13.69 11.41 7.26
CA LYS A 236 13.97 10.11 6.65
C LYS A 236 12.82 9.65 5.74
N ALA A 237 11.58 9.75 6.21
CA ALA A 237 10.41 9.34 5.44
C ALA A 237 10.23 10.18 4.17
N MET A 238 10.47 11.50 4.23
CA MET A 238 10.47 12.36 3.05
C MET A 238 11.59 11.98 2.05
N ALA A 239 12.80 11.69 2.54
CA ALA A 239 13.91 11.25 1.69
C ALA A 239 13.70 9.84 1.10
N GLU A 240 12.94 8.96 1.76
CA GLU A 240 12.50 7.67 1.21
C GLU A 240 11.48 7.89 0.09
N TYR A 241 10.41 8.66 0.35
CA TYR A 241 9.40 9.03 -0.66
C TYR A 241 9.98 9.75 -1.89
N GLN A 242 10.95 10.65 -1.70
CA GLN A 242 11.63 11.36 -2.80
C GLN A 242 12.41 10.39 -3.70
N ARG A 243 13.10 9.39 -3.12
CA ARG A 243 13.85 8.37 -3.89
C ARG A 243 12.93 7.42 -4.65
N GLU A 244 11.79 7.07 -4.06
CA GLU A 244 10.75 6.25 -4.70
C GLU A 244 10.10 7.00 -5.87
N ARG A 245 9.71 8.26 -5.67
CA ARG A 245 9.20 9.13 -6.75
C ARG A 245 10.23 9.38 -7.86
N GLY A 246 11.49 9.62 -7.50
CA GLY A 246 12.57 9.84 -8.47
C GLY A 246 12.79 8.64 -9.41
N ARG A 247 12.74 7.42 -8.88
CA ARG A 247 12.83 6.17 -9.68
C ARG A 247 11.67 6.01 -10.67
N CYS A 248 10.50 6.59 -10.38
CA CYS A 248 9.35 6.56 -11.29
C CYS A 248 9.41 7.67 -12.38
N GLY A 249 10.33 8.63 -12.27
CA GLY A 249 10.44 9.77 -13.18
C GLY A 249 11.40 9.58 -14.36
N THR A 250 12.39 8.69 -14.25
CA THR A 250 13.42 8.48 -15.29
C THR A 250 12.94 7.54 -16.42
N GLY A 251 11.81 7.89 -17.05
CA GLY A 251 11.17 7.08 -18.10
C GLY A 251 11.43 7.52 -19.54
N THR A 252 11.67 8.82 -19.78
CA THR A 252 11.98 9.38 -21.11
C THR A 252 12.97 10.53 -21.00
N GLY A 253 14.27 10.20 -21.07
CA GLY A 253 15.38 11.14 -21.12
C GLY A 253 16.33 10.77 -22.25
N ARG A 254 15.84 10.72 -23.49
CA ARG A 254 16.65 10.42 -24.67
C ARG A 254 17.56 11.62 -24.94
N THR A 255 18.85 11.49 -24.64
CA THR A 255 19.87 12.50 -24.99
C THR A 255 20.13 12.45 -26.50
N GLU A 256 19.27 13.12 -27.25
CA GLU A 256 19.56 13.52 -28.63
C GLU A 256 20.54 14.69 -28.58
N ASP A 257 21.84 14.40 -28.75
CA ASP A 257 22.84 15.40 -29.14
C ASP A 257 23.35 15.01 -30.54
N SER A 258 23.12 15.90 -31.51
CA SER A 258 23.35 15.65 -32.94
C SER A 258 24.46 16.53 -33.54
N GLY A 259 25.33 17.11 -32.70
CA GLY A 259 26.53 17.85 -33.14
C GLY A 259 26.23 18.97 -34.17
N PRO A 260 27.09 19.20 -35.16
CA PRO A 260 28.52 18.89 -35.25
C PRO A 260 29.38 20.17 -35.38
N SER A 261 30.70 20.06 -35.22
CA SER A 261 31.62 21.08 -35.75
C SER A 261 33.01 20.53 -36.06
N ARG A 262 33.53 20.90 -37.22
CA ARG A 262 34.92 20.67 -37.64
C ARG A 262 35.79 21.81 -37.13
N HIS A 263 37.10 21.56 -36.96
CA HIS A 263 38.28 22.39 -37.30
C HIS A 263 39.50 21.69 -36.68
N GLY A 264 40.67 21.57 -37.31
CA GLY A 264 40.98 22.00 -38.68
C GLY A 264 42.47 22.22 -38.97
N GLN A 265 43.35 21.27 -38.61
CA GLN A 265 44.74 21.16 -39.10
C GLN A 265 45.27 19.74 -38.87
#